data_AF-A0AAX6GPT2-F1
#
_entry.id   AF-A0AAX6GPT2-F1
#
_cell.length_a   1.000
_cell.length_b   1.000
_cell.length_c   1.000
_cell.angle_alpha   90.00
_cell.angle_beta   90.00
_cell.angle_gamma   90.00
#
_symmetry.space_group_name_H-M   'P 1'
#
loop_
_entity.id
_entity.type
_entity.pdbx_description
1 polymer ?
#
loop_
_entity_poly.entity_id
_entity_poly.type
_entity_poly.pdbx_seq_one_letter_code
_entity_poly.pdbx_strand_id
1 'polypeptide(L)'
;MASRGLLVELLLPSAALLVVLLLSAGLTDAQGLKADFYKNTCPGAEKIVLEEITKALSVAPTLRGPLVRLHFHDCFVNGCDGSVLLNGTKSSPAEKDALPNLSLRGFAVIDRVKAKLEKACPGVVSCADILAVAARDAVALSKGPSYPVLTGRRDSRRSVSNDTNGSLPPPFLSITQLHTLFASKGLSAKDHVVLSGAHTLGTAKLRSLLT
;
A
#
# COMPACT_ATOMS: atom_id res chain seq x y z
N MET A 1 25.58 -34.16 46.62
CA MET A 1 25.33 -32.73 46.32
C MET A 1 25.79 -32.41 44.89
N ALA A 2 25.08 -32.88 43.86
CA ALA A 2 25.49 -32.66 42.46
C ALA A 2 24.33 -32.55 41.44
N SER A 3 23.09 -32.33 41.90
CA SER A 3 21.91 -32.31 41.01
C SER A 3 21.16 -30.97 40.97
N ARG A 4 21.60 -29.97 41.75
CA ARG A 4 20.98 -28.63 41.78
C ARG A 4 21.63 -27.63 40.82
N GLY A 5 22.88 -27.84 40.40
CA GLY A 5 23.60 -26.93 39.51
C GLY A 5 23.19 -27.05 38.04
N LEU A 6 22.86 -28.25 37.57
CA LEU A 6 22.58 -28.50 36.16
C LEU A 6 21.25 -27.89 35.69
N LEU A 7 20.25 -27.81 36.59
CA LEU A 7 18.95 -27.19 36.29
C LEU A 7 19.07 -25.66 36.15
N VAL A 8 20.02 -25.01 36.82
CA VAL A 8 20.19 -23.54 36.75
C VAL A 8 20.87 -23.13 35.43
N GLU A 9 21.81 -23.94 34.91
CA GLU A 9 22.52 -23.65 33.65
C GLU A 9 21.65 -23.82 32.39
N LEU A 10 20.58 -24.62 32.45
CA LEU A 10 19.62 -24.81 31.35
C LEU A 10 18.49 -23.77 31.32
N LEU A 11 18.24 -23.08 32.45
CA LEU A 11 17.19 -22.05 32.56
C LEU A 11 17.67 -20.68 32.06
N LEU A 12 18.96 -20.37 32.22
CA LEU A 12 19.60 -19.12 31.75
C LEU A 12 19.47 -18.88 30.22
N PRO A 13 19.77 -19.85 29.33
CA PRO A 13 19.62 -19.64 27.88
C PRO A 13 18.15 -19.58 27.45
N SER A 14 17.26 -20.27 28.15
CA SER A 14 15.82 -20.30 27.84
C SER A 14 15.12 -18.98 28.19
N ALA A 15 15.48 -18.38 29.33
CA ALA A 15 14.97 -17.06 29.73
C ALA A 15 15.52 -15.94 28.83
N ALA A 16 16.80 -16.02 28.43
CA ALA A 16 17.41 -15.07 27.49
C ALA A 16 16.76 -15.13 26.10
N LEU A 17 16.47 -16.34 25.59
CA LEU A 17 15.78 -16.52 24.31
C LEU A 17 14.34 -15.98 24.34
N LEU A 18 13.64 -16.16 25.47
CA LEU A 18 12.29 -15.62 25.68
C LEU A 18 12.29 -14.08 25.74
N VAL A 19 13.30 -13.47 26.38
CA VAL A 19 13.48 -12.00 26.42
C VAL A 19 13.81 -11.44 25.03
N VAL A 20 14.61 -12.13 24.22
CA VAL A 20 14.87 -11.75 22.81
C VAL A 20 13.61 -11.87 21.93
N LEU A 21 12.78 -12.91 22.16
CA LEU A 21 11.47 -13.03 21.49
C LEU A 21 10.48 -11.93 21.93
N LEU A 22 10.48 -11.55 23.21
CA LEU A 22 9.62 -10.48 23.73
C LEU A 22 10.09 -9.08 23.28
N LEU A 23 11.40 -8.88 23.07
CA LEU A 23 11.99 -7.66 22.49
C LEU A 23 11.76 -7.54 20.98
N SER A 24 11.48 -8.65 20.28
CA SER A 24 11.13 -8.65 18.85
C SER A 24 9.62 -8.60 18.60
N ALA A 25 8.80 -8.81 19.63
CA ALA A 25 7.36 -8.50 19.63
C ALA A 25 7.08 -7.01 19.84
N GLY A 26 7.96 -6.14 19.31
CA GLY A 26 7.70 -4.72 19.21
C GLY A 26 6.37 -4.50 18.47
N LEU A 27 5.51 -3.71 19.08
CA LEU A 27 4.27 -3.24 18.48
C LEU A 27 4.55 -2.82 17.03
N THR A 28 3.76 -3.32 16.09
CA THR A 28 3.74 -2.83 14.70
C THR A 28 3.16 -1.42 14.70
N ASP A 29 3.95 -0.49 15.21
CA ASP A 29 3.76 0.93 15.10
C ASP A 29 4.55 1.36 13.84
N ALA A 30 4.06 2.35 13.12
CA ALA A 30 4.61 2.79 11.83
C ALA A 30 5.97 3.51 11.98
N GLN A 31 6.83 3.09 12.91
CA GLN A 31 8.05 3.74 13.40
C GLN A 31 9.19 3.86 12.38
N GLY A 32 8.93 3.55 11.11
CA GLY A 32 9.91 3.67 10.02
C GLY A 32 9.56 4.70 8.95
N LEU A 33 8.30 5.14 8.87
CA LEU A 33 7.86 6.04 7.81
C LEU A 33 8.18 7.49 8.14
N LYS A 34 8.76 8.22 7.20
CA LYS A 34 9.06 9.65 7.34
C LYS A 34 9.05 10.37 6.01
N ALA A 35 8.84 11.67 6.04
CA ALA A 35 9.12 12.51 4.89
C ALA A 35 10.62 12.41 4.54
N ASP A 36 10.93 12.51 3.24
CA ASP A 36 12.31 12.49 2.74
C ASP A 36 13.10 11.22 3.12
N PHE A 37 12.43 10.06 3.26
CA PHE A 37 13.09 8.79 3.62
C PHE A 37 14.28 8.48 2.70
N TYR A 38 14.14 8.75 1.39
CA TYR A 38 15.14 8.47 0.38
C TYR A 38 16.19 9.59 0.16
N LYS A 39 16.19 10.67 0.96
CA LYS A 39 17.05 11.84 0.70
C LYS A 39 18.54 11.56 0.57
N ASN A 40 19.03 10.51 1.22
CA ASN A 40 20.45 10.13 1.21
C ASN A 40 20.75 8.95 0.27
N THR A 41 19.74 8.15 -0.10
CA THR A 41 19.92 6.90 -0.85
C THR A 41 19.43 7.00 -2.29
N CYS A 42 18.37 7.77 -2.53
CA CYS A 42 17.88 8.13 -3.85
C CYS A 42 17.24 9.53 -3.82
N PRO A 43 18.05 10.62 -3.76
CA PRO A 43 17.55 11.99 -3.61
C PRO A 43 16.57 12.42 -4.74
N GLY A 44 16.70 11.83 -5.93
CA GLY A 44 15.84 12.09 -7.08
C GLY A 44 14.56 11.26 -7.14
N ALA A 45 14.26 10.42 -6.14
CA ALA A 45 13.17 9.45 -6.21
C ALA A 45 11.81 10.08 -6.51
N GLU A 46 11.32 11.01 -5.67
CA GLU A 46 10.02 11.65 -5.88
C GLU A 46 9.96 12.47 -7.17
N LYS A 47 11.08 13.08 -7.58
CA LYS A 47 11.15 13.80 -8.85
C LYS A 47 10.96 12.86 -10.04
N ILE A 48 11.62 11.69 -10.03
CA ILE A 48 11.47 10.69 -11.09
C ILE A 48 10.01 10.20 -11.15
N VAL A 49 9.38 9.95 -10.00
CA VAL A 49 7.96 9.57 -9.95
C VAL A 49 7.11 10.66 -10.59
N LEU A 50 7.24 11.91 -10.14
CA LEU A 50 6.46 13.03 -10.65
C LEU A 50 6.61 13.21 -12.17
N GLU A 51 7.83 13.12 -12.70
CA GLU A 51 8.09 13.25 -14.14
C GLU A 51 7.37 12.15 -14.95
N GLU A 52 7.47 10.90 -14.53
CA GLU A 52 6.85 9.78 -15.23
C GLU A 52 5.32 9.77 -15.10
N ILE A 53 4.78 10.18 -13.94
CA ILE A 53 3.34 10.38 -13.75
C ILE A 53 2.84 11.54 -14.63
N THR A 54 3.56 12.66 -14.70
CA THR A 54 3.22 13.79 -15.57
C THR A 54 3.16 13.36 -17.04
N LYS A 55 4.16 12.61 -17.52
CA LYS A 55 4.17 12.06 -18.89
C LYS A 55 3.02 11.09 -19.12
N ALA A 56 2.71 10.22 -18.15
CA ALA A 56 1.60 9.30 -18.28
C ALA A 56 0.25 10.02 -18.36
N LEU A 57 0.05 11.06 -17.57
CA LEU A 57 -1.19 11.83 -17.52
C LEU A 57 -1.38 12.79 -18.69
N SER A 58 -0.31 13.22 -19.36
CA SER A 58 -0.42 14.00 -20.61
C SER A 58 -0.97 13.17 -21.76
N VAL A 59 -0.63 11.87 -21.80
CA VAL A 59 -1.13 10.93 -22.81
C VAL A 59 -2.47 10.31 -22.40
N ALA A 60 -2.63 9.95 -21.13
CA ALA A 60 -3.83 9.30 -20.60
C ALA A 60 -4.38 10.05 -19.37
N PRO A 61 -5.04 11.21 -19.56
CA PRO A 61 -5.64 12.00 -18.48
C PRO A 61 -6.60 11.22 -17.56
N THR A 62 -7.23 10.17 -18.10
CA THR A 62 -8.19 9.32 -17.37
C THR A 62 -7.54 8.43 -16.31
N LEU A 63 -6.21 8.42 -16.18
CA LEU A 63 -5.47 7.66 -15.16
C LEU A 63 -5.35 8.38 -13.81
N ARG A 64 -5.75 9.66 -13.69
CA ARG A 64 -5.75 10.40 -12.42
C ARG A 64 -6.45 9.64 -11.29
N GLY A 65 -7.73 9.33 -11.46
CA GLY A 65 -8.51 8.54 -10.50
C GLY A 65 -7.96 7.12 -10.30
N PRO A 66 -7.66 6.36 -11.38
CA PRO A 66 -7.06 5.03 -11.27
C PRO A 66 -5.76 4.93 -10.46
N LEU A 67 -4.87 5.92 -10.54
CA LEU A 67 -3.63 5.92 -9.75
C LEU A 67 -3.90 6.08 -8.25
N VAL A 68 -4.82 6.99 -7.89
CA VAL A 68 -5.28 7.14 -6.50
C VAL A 68 -5.97 5.86 -6.02
N ARG A 69 -6.85 5.30 -6.86
CA ARG A 69 -7.56 4.06 -6.56
C ARG A 69 -6.62 2.87 -6.37
N LEU A 70 -5.55 2.77 -7.16
CA LEU A 70 -4.57 1.69 -7.03
C LEU A 70 -3.90 1.71 -5.65
N HIS A 71 -3.54 2.89 -5.13
CA HIS A 71 -3.01 3.02 -3.78
C HIS A 71 -4.05 2.70 -2.69
N PHE A 72 -5.30 3.14 -2.86
CA PHE A 72 -6.40 2.76 -1.95
C PHE A 72 -6.59 1.24 -1.88
N HIS A 73 -6.59 0.56 -3.02
CA HIS A 73 -6.77 -0.88 -3.10
C HIS A 73 -5.60 -1.66 -2.47
N ASP A 74 -4.37 -1.17 -2.60
CA ASP A 74 -3.20 -1.70 -1.89
C ASP A 74 -3.42 -1.59 -0.38
N CYS A 75 -3.61 -0.38 0.13
CA CYS A 75 -3.70 -0.12 1.57
C CYS A 75 -4.88 -0.83 2.27
N PHE A 76 -5.99 -1.05 1.56
CA PHE A 76 -7.16 -1.70 2.16
C PHE A 76 -7.01 -3.23 2.26
N VAL A 77 -6.05 -3.85 1.58
CA VAL A 77 -5.80 -5.29 1.61
C VAL A 77 -4.45 -5.55 2.26
N ASN A 78 -4.45 -6.05 3.50
CA ASN A 78 -3.24 -6.33 4.32
C ASN A 78 -2.28 -5.15 4.57
N GLY A 79 -2.57 -3.94 4.08
CA GLY A 79 -1.79 -2.73 4.30
C GLY A 79 -1.11 -2.22 3.04
N CYS A 80 -0.47 -1.06 3.12
CA CYS A 80 0.19 -0.45 1.96
C CYS A 80 1.56 -1.12 1.71
N ASP A 81 1.57 -2.27 1.06
CA ASP A 81 2.74 -3.14 0.93
C ASP A 81 3.06 -3.53 -0.52
N GLY A 82 2.38 -2.94 -1.51
CA GLY A 82 2.58 -3.22 -2.92
C GLY A 82 2.10 -4.61 -3.37
N SER A 83 1.43 -5.39 -2.51
CA SER A 83 0.92 -6.73 -2.83
C SER A 83 -0.03 -6.72 -4.03
N VAL A 84 -0.83 -5.66 -4.20
CA VAL A 84 -1.74 -5.48 -5.35
C VAL A 84 -1.03 -5.50 -6.71
N LEU A 85 0.28 -5.24 -6.73
CA LEU A 85 1.09 -5.21 -7.96
C LEU A 85 1.55 -6.59 -8.41
N LEU A 86 1.55 -7.59 -7.52
CA LEU A 86 1.99 -8.94 -7.83
C LEU A 86 1.03 -9.63 -8.81
N ASN A 87 1.59 -10.44 -9.70
CA ASN A 87 0.82 -11.25 -10.64
C ASN A 87 0.55 -12.64 -10.05
N GLY A 88 -0.68 -13.11 -10.20
CA GLY A 88 -1.07 -14.47 -9.82
C GLY A 88 -0.76 -15.49 -10.91
N THR A 89 -1.04 -16.75 -10.58
CA THR A 89 -1.08 -17.87 -11.53
C THR A 89 -2.46 -18.50 -11.52
N LYS A 90 -2.78 -19.34 -12.50
CA LYS A 90 -4.08 -20.05 -12.53
C LYS A 90 -4.36 -20.86 -11.25
N SER A 91 -3.32 -21.42 -10.63
CA SER A 91 -3.42 -22.21 -9.40
C SER A 91 -3.31 -21.38 -8.12
N SER A 92 -2.83 -20.14 -8.21
CA SER A 92 -2.70 -19.22 -7.08
C SER A 92 -3.00 -17.78 -7.55
N PRO A 93 -4.28 -17.41 -7.65
CA PRO A 93 -4.69 -16.08 -8.06
C PRO A 93 -4.24 -15.01 -7.04
N ALA A 94 -3.71 -13.90 -7.55
CA ALA A 94 -3.31 -12.76 -6.72
C ALA A 94 -4.48 -11.77 -6.55
N GLU A 95 -4.29 -10.74 -5.74
CA GLU A 95 -5.28 -9.68 -5.58
C GLU A 95 -5.67 -9.04 -6.91
N LYS A 96 -4.73 -8.89 -7.83
CA LYS A 96 -4.99 -8.34 -9.18
C LYS A 96 -6.07 -9.12 -9.95
N ASP A 97 -6.23 -10.41 -9.66
CA ASP A 97 -7.21 -11.30 -10.28
C ASP A 97 -8.57 -11.29 -9.58
N ALA A 98 -8.69 -10.62 -8.42
CA ALA A 98 -9.93 -10.54 -7.67
C ALA A 98 -10.97 -9.63 -8.35
N LEU A 99 -12.26 -9.95 -8.18
CA LEU A 99 -13.37 -9.24 -8.82
C LEU A 99 -13.32 -7.70 -8.64
N PRO A 100 -13.05 -7.13 -7.43
CA PRO A 100 -12.93 -5.68 -7.27
C PRO A 100 -11.79 -5.06 -8.07
N ASN A 101 -10.75 -5.85 -8.33
CA ASN A 101 -9.47 -5.41 -8.90
C ASN A 101 -9.38 -5.58 -10.43
N LEU A 102 -10.28 -6.35 -11.05
CA LEU A 102 -10.39 -6.46 -12.52
C LEU A 102 -10.67 -5.11 -13.24
N SER A 103 -10.97 -4.07 -12.48
CA SER A 103 -11.21 -2.71 -12.98
C SER A 103 -10.07 -1.74 -12.67
N LEU A 104 -9.02 -2.16 -11.96
CA LEU A 104 -7.84 -1.35 -11.71
C LEU A 104 -7.09 -1.08 -13.01
N ARG A 105 -6.47 0.10 -13.09
CA ARG A 105 -5.64 0.54 -14.21
C ARG A 105 -4.42 1.25 -13.65
N GLY A 106 -3.38 1.41 -14.47
CA GLY A 106 -2.17 2.15 -14.09
C GLY A 106 -0.95 1.28 -13.79
N PHE A 107 -1.08 -0.05 -13.74
CA PHE A 107 0.05 -0.97 -13.50
C PHE A 107 1.27 -0.68 -14.40
N ALA A 108 1.06 -0.56 -15.71
CA ALA A 108 2.14 -0.25 -16.65
C ALA A 108 2.80 1.13 -16.43
N VAL A 109 2.11 2.08 -15.79
CA VAL A 109 2.72 3.36 -15.38
C VAL A 109 3.66 3.12 -14.21
N ILE A 110 3.21 2.36 -13.21
CA ILE A 110 4.01 1.99 -12.03
C ILE A 110 5.25 1.20 -12.45
N ASP A 111 5.13 0.25 -13.39
CA ASP A 111 6.26 -0.51 -13.92
C ASP A 111 7.31 0.40 -14.59
N ARG A 112 6.87 1.40 -15.36
CA ARG A 112 7.79 2.38 -15.98
C ARG A 112 8.49 3.25 -14.94
N VAL A 113 7.75 3.74 -13.94
CA VAL A 113 8.31 4.49 -12.82
C VAL A 113 9.37 3.65 -12.10
N LYS A 114 9.04 2.39 -11.77
CA LYS A 114 9.95 1.46 -11.13
C LYS A 114 11.20 1.22 -11.97
N ALA A 115 11.06 1.00 -13.28
CA ALA A 115 12.21 0.82 -14.17
C ALA A 115 13.14 2.06 -14.22
N LYS A 116 12.58 3.27 -14.19
CA LYS A 116 13.38 4.51 -14.12
C LYS A 116 14.10 4.65 -12.78
N LEU A 117 13.42 4.34 -11.69
CA LEU A 117 14.00 4.35 -10.35
C LEU A 117 15.10 3.30 -10.21
N GLU A 118 14.89 2.07 -10.67
CA GLU A 118 15.91 1.02 -10.63
C GLU A 118 17.14 1.36 -11.48
N LYS A 119 16.96 2.10 -12.58
CA LYS A 119 18.10 2.62 -13.36
C LYS A 119 18.89 3.70 -12.60
N ALA A 120 18.21 4.51 -11.79
CA ALA A 120 18.83 5.61 -11.07
C ALA A 120 19.44 5.20 -9.72
N CYS A 121 18.76 4.32 -8.99
CA CYS A 121 19.10 3.87 -7.65
C CYS A 121 18.61 2.42 -7.42
N PRO A 122 19.38 1.42 -7.90
CA PRO A 122 18.98 0.01 -7.88
C PRO A 122 18.64 -0.50 -6.49
N GLY A 123 17.49 -1.16 -6.34
CA GLY A 123 17.06 -1.83 -5.10
C GLY A 123 16.72 -0.91 -3.93
N VAL A 124 16.57 0.41 -4.16
CA VAL A 124 16.37 1.39 -3.08
C VAL A 124 14.88 1.67 -2.82
N VAL A 125 14.13 2.05 -3.84
CA VAL A 125 12.75 2.58 -3.69
C VAL A 125 11.74 1.44 -3.81
N SER A 126 10.87 1.28 -2.82
CA SER A 126 9.85 0.21 -2.81
C SER A 126 8.72 0.52 -3.79
N CYS A 127 8.08 -0.53 -4.30
CA CYS A 127 6.88 -0.41 -5.11
C CYS A 127 5.71 0.17 -4.30
N ALA A 128 5.60 -0.18 -3.02
CA ALA A 128 4.61 0.39 -2.10
C ALA A 128 4.72 1.92 -1.97
N ASP A 129 5.94 2.47 -1.87
CA ASP A 129 6.13 3.92 -1.83
C ASP A 129 5.89 4.59 -3.19
N ILE A 130 6.19 3.90 -4.30
CA ILE A 130 5.82 4.40 -5.64
C ILE A 130 4.30 4.59 -5.73
N LEU A 131 3.49 3.65 -5.22
CA LEU A 131 2.03 3.79 -5.20
C LEU A 131 1.58 5.03 -4.41
N ALA A 132 2.15 5.24 -3.22
CA ALA A 132 1.80 6.37 -2.36
C ALA A 132 2.16 7.72 -3.00
N VAL A 133 3.38 7.84 -3.55
CA VAL A 133 3.84 9.07 -4.21
C VAL A 133 3.07 9.32 -5.50
N ALA A 134 2.82 8.28 -6.31
CA ALA A 134 2.05 8.41 -7.55
C ALA A 134 0.60 8.85 -7.30
N ALA A 135 -0.04 8.38 -6.22
CA ALA A 135 -1.36 8.83 -5.82
C ALA A 135 -1.38 10.31 -5.46
N ARG A 136 -0.39 10.78 -4.66
CA ARG A 136 -0.24 12.22 -4.33
C ARG A 136 -0.03 13.06 -5.58
N ASP A 137 0.86 12.65 -6.47
CA ASP A 137 1.17 13.38 -7.70
C ASP A 137 -0.06 13.44 -8.64
N ALA A 138 -0.83 12.36 -8.73
CA ALA A 138 -2.08 12.35 -9.50
C ALA A 138 -3.11 13.37 -8.96
N VAL A 139 -3.23 13.52 -7.64
CA VAL A 139 -4.08 14.53 -7.00
C VAL A 139 -3.56 15.94 -7.29
N ALA A 140 -2.27 16.19 -7.07
CA ALA A 140 -1.65 17.51 -7.29
C ALA A 140 -1.77 17.96 -8.75
N LEU A 141 -1.51 17.08 -9.72
CA LEU A 141 -1.68 17.31 -11.16
C LEU A 141 -3.14 17.44 -11.61
N SER A 142 -4.08 17.22 -10.69
CA SER A 142 -5.51 17.46 -10.85
C SER A 142 -5.98 18.75 -10.17
N LYS A 143 -5.04 19.63 -9.79
CA LYS A 143 -5.28 20.86 -9.01
C LYS A 143 -5.81 20.60 -7.59
N GLY A 144 -5.64 19.37 -7.09
CA GLY A 144 -5.90 19.04 -5.69
C GLY A 144 -4.75 19.49 -4.78
N PRO A 145 -4.90 19.29 -3.46
CA PRO A 145 -3.85 19.62 -2.50
C PRO A 145 -2.62 18.72 -2.73
N SER A 146 -1.44 19.31 -2.54
CA SER A 146 -0.21 18.55 -2.35
C SER A 146 0.07 18.40 -0.87
N TYR A 147 0.63 17.27 -0.49
CA TYR A 147 1.01 16.96 0.89
C TYR A 147 2.32 16.16 0.91
N PRO A 148 3.12 16.24 1.99
CA PRO A 148 4.27 15.37 2.18
C PRO A 148 3.82 13.91 2.29
N VAL A 149 4.43 13.03 1.50
CA VAL A 149 4.18 11.58 1.59
C VAL A 149 5.23 10.98 2.53
N LEU A 150 4.79 10.35 3.61
CA LEU A 150 5.70 9.56 4.43
C LEU A 150 6.09 8.31 3.64
N THR A 151 7.39 8.12 3.40
CA THR A 151 7.97 6.99 2.67
C THR A 151 8.83 6.14 3.61
N GLY A 152 9.24 4.95 3.15
CA GLY A 152 9.91 3.91 3.94
C GLY A 152 9.15 2.58 3.98
N ARG A 153 8.07 2.41 3.19
CA ARG A 153 7.33 1.14 3.09
C ARG A 153 8.20 0.08 2.43
N ARG A 154 7.87 -1.19 2.66
CA ARG A 154 8.55 -2.33 2.06
C ARG A 154 7.55 -3.18 1.29
N ASP A 155 8.06 -3.84 0.24
CA ASP A 155 7.24 -4.64 -0.65
C ASP A 155 6.95 -6.02 -0.05
N SER A 156 5.68 -6.42 -0.09
CA SER A 156 5.23 -7.75 0.25
C SER A 156 5.67 -8.79 -0.77
N ARG A 157 5.77 -10.03 -0.31
CA ARG A 157 6.06 -11.22 -1.14
C ARG A 157 4.84 -12.12 -1.29
N ARG A 158 3.68 -11.70 -0.79
CA ARG A 158 2.45 -12.47 -0.80
C ARG A 158 1.32 -11.60 -1.32
N SER A 159 0.58 -12.12 -2.29
CA SER A 159 -0.70 -11.56 -2.72
C SER A 159 -1.66 -12.70 -2.99
N VAL A 160 -2.86 -12.61 -2.42
CA VAL A 160 -3.88 -13.67 -2.50
C VAL A 160 -5.22 -13.03 -2.79
N SER A 161 -5.89 -13.48 -3.85
CA SER A 161 -7.17 -12.90 -4.31
C SER A 161 -8.24 -12.85 -3.21
N ASN A 162 -8.30 -13.88 -2.35
CA ASN A 162 -9.29 -13.99 -1.30
C ASN A 162 -9.14 -12.91 -0.21
N ASP A 163 -7.96 -12.32 -0.04
CA ASP A 163 -7.75 -11.28 0.98
C ASP A 163 -8.50 -9.98 0.65
N THR A 164 -8.94 -9.83 -0.61
CA THR A 164 -9.81 -8.73 -1.04
C THR A 164 -11.24 -8.85 -0.52
N ASN A 165 -11.68 -10.07 -0.20
CA ASN A 165 -13.05 -10.33 0.26
C ASN A 165 -13.26 -9.74 1.65
N GLY A 166 -14.23 -8.84 1.77
CA GLY A 166 -14.51 -8.12 3.01
C GLY A 166 -13.50 -7.01 3.33
N SER A 167 -12.39 -6.90 2.60
CA SER A 167 -11.41 -5.81 2.75
C SER A 167 -11.74 -4.60 1.90
N LEU A 168 -12.34 -4.80 0.71
CA LEU A 168 -12.68 -3.73 -0.22
C LEU A 168 -14.20 -3.47 -0.24
N PRO A 169 -14.65 -2.20 -0.14
CA PRO A 169 -16.07 -1.88 -0.16
C PRO A 169 -16.66 -2.10 -1.57
N PRO A 170 -17.70 -2.93 -1.73
CA PRO A 170 -18.52 -2.88 -2.94
C PRO A 170 -19.34 -1.57 -3.00
N PRO A 171 -19.78 -1.15 -4.20
CA PRO A 171 -20.44 0.14 -4.39
C PRO A 171 -21.85 0.25 -3.77
N PHE A 172 -22.43 -0.88 -3.35
CA PHE A 172 -23.80 -0.97 -2.80
C PHE A 172 -23.85 -1.05 -1.27
N LEU A 173 -22.73 -0.83 -0.57
CA LEU A 173 -22.74 -0.80 0.90
C LEU A 173 -23.52 0.42 1.41
N SER A 174 -24.28 0.21 2.49
CA SER A 174 -24.86 1.30 3.26
C SER A 174 -23.80 2.11 3.99
N ILE A 175 -24.11 3.34 4.38
CA ILE A 175 -23.18 4.22 5.13
C ILE A 175 -22.70 3.58 6.44
N THR A 176 -23.57 2.84 7.14
CA THR A 176 -23.21 2.13 8.38
C THR A 176 -22.16 1.06 8.10
N GLN A 177 -22.33 0.27 7.03
CA GLN A 177 -21.37 -0.76 6.63
C GLN A 177 -20.03 -0.15 6.19
N LEU A 178 -20.06 0.98 5.47
CA LEU A 178 -18.84 1.71 5.10
C LEU A 178 -18.09 2.22 6.32
N HIS A 179 -18.78 2.79 7.32
CA HIS A 179 -18.15 3.20 8.58
C HIS A 179 -17.50 2.04 9.32
N THR A 180 -18.18 0.88 9.41
CA THR A 180 -17.60 -0.32 10.02
C THR A 180 -16.34 -0.79 9.29
N LEU A 181 -16.37 -0.80 7.95
CA LEU A 181 -15.22 -1.23 7.15
C LEU A 181 -14.03 -0.27 7.31
N PHE A 182 -14.24 1.05 7.25
CA PHE A 182 -13.18 2.03 7.46
C PHE A 182 -12.61 1.96 8.88
N ALA A 183 -13.48 1.80 9.89
CA ALA A 183 -13.05 1.61 11.28
C ALA A 183 -12.17 0.36 11.46
N SER A 184 -12.44 -0.72 10.72
CA SER A 184 -11.59 -1.93 10.72
C SER A 184 -10.17 -1.67 10.18
N LYS A 185 -9.97 -0.56 9.46
CA LYS A 185 -8.67 -0.09 8.95
C LYS A 185 -8.08 1.03 9.82
N GLY A 186 -8.66 1.30 10.99
CA GLY A 186 -8.24 2.38 11.89
C GLY A 186 -8.63 3.77 11.39
N LEU A 187 -9.56 3.88 10.44
CA LEU A 187 -10.02 5.14 9.87
C LEU A 187 -11.37 5.56 10.47
N SER A 188 -11.49 6.84 10.82
CA SER A 188 -12.70 7.40 11.41
C SER A 188 -13.81 7.62 10.37
N ALA A 189 -15.03 7.91 10.85
CA ALA A 189 -16.13 8.33 9.97
C ALA A 189 -15.78 9.61 9.17
N LYS A 190 -14.99 10.52 9.77
CA LYS A 190 -14.48 11.70 9.06
C LYS A 190 -13.55 11.29 7.91
N ASP A 191 -12.65 10.34 8.15
CA ASP A 191 -11.73 9.84 7.12
C ASP A 191 -12.50 9.17 5.99
N HIS A 192 -13.55 8.40 6.28
CA HIS A 192 -14.45 7.84 5.27
C HIS A 192 -15.04 8.93 4.36
N VAL A 193 -15.61 9.99 4.93
CA VAL A 193 -16.22 11.09 4.17
C VAL A 193 -15.16 11.82 3.34
N VAL A 194 -14.00 12.14 3.93
CA VAL A 194 -12.90 12.84 3.25
C VAL A 194 -12.34 12.00 2.10
N LEU A 195 -12.08 10.71 2.33
CA LEU A 195 -11.52 9.79 1.32
C LEU A 195 -12.52 9.48 0.20
N SER A 196 -13.82 9.50 0.48
CA SER A 196 -14.86 9.41 -0.56
C SER A 196 -14.80 10.57 -1.55
N GLY A 197 -14.22 11.72 -1.16
CA GLY A 197 -13.93 12.83 -2.06
C GLY A 197 -13.01 12.48 -3.24
N ALA A 198 -12.24 11.38 -3.14
CA ALA A 198 -11.43 10.88 -4.27
C ALA A 198 -12.28 10.51 -5.50
N HIS A 199 -13.59 10.24 -5.32
CA HIS A 199 -14.53 10.02 -6.43
C HIS A 199 -14.78 11.26 -7.30
N THR A 200 -14.24 12.43 -6.94
CA THR A 200 -14.13 13.59 -7.85
C THR A 200 -13.21 13.32 -9.06
N LEU A 201 -12.33 12.32 -8.95
CA LEU A 201 -11.41 11.90 -10.01
C LEU A 201 -11.81 10.53 -10.58
N GLY A 202 -11.85 10.43 -11.91
CA GLY A 202 -12.02 9.16 -12.61
C GLY A 202 -13.43 8.93 -13.13
N THR A 203 -13.79 7.66 -13.32
CA THR A 203 -15.02 7.22 -14.00
C THR A 203 -15.46 5.87 -13.45
N ALA A 204 -16.78 5.62 -13.39
CA ALA A 204 -17.34 4.32 -13.07
C ALA A 204 -17.89 3.62 -14.32
N LYS A 205 -17.96 2.27 -14.30
CA LYS A 205 -18.71 1.52 -15.32
C LYS A 205 -20.19 1.50 -14.93
N LEU A 206 -21.09 1.54 -15.91
CA LEU A 206 -22.54 1.56 -15.68
C LEU A 206 -23.01 0.45 -14.72
N ARG A 207 -22.49 -0.77 -14.89
CA ARG A 207 -22.81 -1.92 -14.01
C ARG A 207 -22.56 -1.68 -12.51
N SER A 208 -21.69 -0.74 -12.15
CA SER A 208 -21.37 -0.41 -10.76
C SER A 208 -22.37 0.57 -10.15
N LEU A 209 -23.30 1.12 -10.93
CA LEU A 209 -24.33 2.07 -10.51
C LEU A 209 -25.74 1.47 -10.54
N LEU A 210 -25.89 0.25 -11.10
CA LEU A 210 -27.17 -0.44 -11.27
C LEU A 210 -27.36 -1.60 -10.28
N THR A 211 -26.47 -1.72 -9.29
CA THR A 211 -26.52 -2.71 -8.20
C THR A 211 -27.03 -2.07 -6.93
#